data_AF-A0A3A8PIV4-F1
#
_entry.id   AF-A0A3A8PIV4-F1
#
_cell.length_a   1.000
_cell.length_b   1.000
_cell.length_c   1.000
_cell.angle_alpha   90.00
_cell.angle_beta   90.00
_cell.angle_gamma   90.00
#
_symmetry.space_group_name_H-M   'P 1'
#
loop_
_entity.id
_entity.type
_entity.pdbx_description
1 polymer ?
#
loop_
_entity_poly.entity_id
_entity_poly.type
_entity_poly.pdbx_seq_one_letter_code
_entity_poly.pdbx_strand_id
1 'polypeptide(L)'
;MVAPKNRPPQDALPPRLDALLEALMDRDFAARLRKVYQAAAVAIDRLGHLSIVKYEPTTAEPDDAADLSLWETMAPAIGETLVDVNRLVVAIRDAFPPPARPAAANDGGWAPPPASSDERLSQEAEAVLHASAERLSKRVQELGVQMRRPEVVSDRWTLMSELAASRADFRNRIGDLVYLTAAAFADVRREDVVPGYANQVGARVALRGAAADLRRSLQGRLERAAKATDAQRPALARQAEESLAAFVSLPASLALKTPTKREIIAARGRLRAAGTQPELGPDALPGLVEPFLALLDEAMEELTRTWLTVHDRAVWAASGVRLEQVDMHLELGSPGAARVLEEAVTAAGALSGRSAPFDAFLRKGRQETSAGLNEAGARDLLARFRERLASLPFS
;
A
#
# COMPACT_ATOMS: atom_id res chain seq x y z
N MET A 1 23.38 -4.91 0.53
CA MET A 1 22.01 -5.42 0.42
C MET A 1 21.90 -6.69 1.26
N VAL A 2 21.32 -6.61 2.46
CA VAL A 2 20.98 -7.81 3.24
C VAL A 2 19.54 -8.16 2.86
N ALA A 3 19.35 -9.29 2.17
CA ALA A 3 18.02 -9.80 1.89
C ALA A 3 17.30 -10.11 3.22
N PRO A 4 16.01 -9.75 3.37
CA PRO A 4 15.28 -10.10 4.58
C PRO A 4 15.17 -11.63 4.69
N LYS A 5 15.71 -12.18 5.79
CA LYS A 5 15.88 -13.62 6.07
C LYS A 5 14.58 -14.46 6.17
N ASN A 6 13.40 -13.87 5.96
CA ASN A 6 12.10 -14.52 6.12
C ASN A 6 11.12 -14.13 5.00
N ARG A 7 11.57 -14.14 3.74
CA ARG A 7 10.64 -13.93 2.63
C ARG A 7 10.02 -15.29 2.25
N PRO A 8 8.69 -15.45 2.28
CA PRO A 8 8.06 -16.64 1.73
C PRO A 8 8.42 -16.75 0.25
N PRO A 9 8.48 -17.97 -0.32
CA PRO A 9 8.80 -18.14 -1.73
C PRO A 9 7.77 -17.40 -2.60
N GLN A 10 8.19 -16.96 -3.80
CA GLN A 10 7.38 -16.03 -4.63
C GLN A 10 6.03 -16.62 -5.07
N ASP A 11 5.91 -17.93 -5.04
CA ASP A 11 4.74 -18.74 -5.36
C ASP A 11 3.96 -19.20 -4.12
N ALA A 12 4.36 -18.79 -2.91
CA ALA A 12 3.64 -19.12 -1.68
C ALA A 12 2.23 -18.55 -1.68
N LEU A 13 1.24 -19.41 -1.41
CA LEU A 13 -0.13 -18.98 -1.24
C LEU A 13 -0.41 -18.60 0.22
N PRO A 14 -1.36 -17.69 0.47
CA PRO A 14 -1.85 -17.45 1.82
C PRO A 14 -2.41 -18.74 2.44
N PRO A 15 -2.21 -18.99 3.75
CA PRO A 15 -2.65 -20.24 4.39
C PRO A 15 -4.15 -20.53 4.23
N ARG A 16 -4.99 -19.48 4.23
CA ARG A 16 -6.44 -19.63 4.03
C ARG A 16 -6.77 -20.04 2.59
N LEU A 17 -6.01 -19.57 1.61
CA LEU A 17 -6.17 -19.96 0.22
C LEU A 17 -5.74 -21.42 0.00
N ASP A 18 -4.63 -21.84 0.61
CA ASP A 18 -4.21 -23.25 0.58
C ASP A 18 -5.22 -24.18 1.23
N ALA A 19 -5.71 -23.83 2.43
CA ALA A 19 -6.74 -24.61 3.12
C ALA A 19 -8.05 -24.70 2.31
N LEU A 20 -8.42 -23.63 1.59
CA LEU A 20 -9.58 -23.65 0.69
C LEU A 20 -9.39 -24.65 -0.45
N LEU A 21 -8.22 -24.63 -1.11
CA LEU A 21 -7.90 -25.59 -2.18
C LEU A 21 -7.89 -27.04 -1.68
N GLU A 22 -7.44 -27.28 -0.44
CA GLU A 22 -7.48 -28.59 0.19
C GLU A 22 -8.89 -29.05 0.58
N ALA A 23 -9.83 -28.13 0.76
CA ALA A 23 -11.23 -28.45 1.07
C ALA A 23 -12.08 -28.79 -0.17
N LEU A 24 -11.62 -28.44 -1.39
CA LEU A 24 -12.36 -28.72 -2.62
C LEU A 24 -12.49 -30.23 -2.89
N MET A 25 -13.68 -30.66 -3.30
CA MET A 25 -13.97 -32.07 -3.60
C MET A 25 -13.29 -32.53 -4.91
N ASP A 26 -13.36 -31.71 -5.96
CA ASP A 26 -12.68 -31.98 -7.23
C ASP A 26 -11.19 -31.64 -7.09
N ARG A 27 -10.37 -32.69 -6.97
CA ARG A 27 -8.91 -32.57 -6.79
C ARG A 27 -8.19 -32.13 -8.05
N ASP A 28 -8.70 -32.47 -9.22
CA ASP A 28 -8.09 -32.06 -10.49
C ASP A 28 -8.37 -30.58 -10.77
N PHE A 29 -9.60 -30.13 -10.52
CA PHE A 29 -9.94 -28.69 -10.54
C PHE A 29 -9.10 -27.91 -9.53
N ALA A 30 -9.00 -28.38 -8.28
CA ALA A 30 -8.19 -27.74 -7.24
C ALA A 30 -6.70 -27.64 -7.63
N ALA A 31 -6.13 -28.68 -8.26
CA ALA A 31 -4.76 -28.67 -8.73
C ALA A 31 -4.53 -27.65 -9.86
N ARG A 32 -5.49 -27.52 -10.79
CA ARG A 32 -5.45 -26.52 -11.87
C ARG A 32 -5.58 -25.10 -11.31
N LEU A 33 -6.48 -24.89 -10.35
CA LEU A 33 -6.67 -23.60 -9.68
C LEU A 33 -5.43 -23.20 -8.87
N ARG A 34 -4.79 -24.14 -8.17
CA ARG A 34 -3.52 -23.92 -7.45
C ARG A 34 -2.44 -23.38 -8.38
N LYS A 35 -2.26 -23.98 -9.57
CA LYS A 35 -1.27 -23.49 -10.56
C LYS A 35 -1.52 -22.04 -10.95
N VAL A 36 -2.78 -21.67 -11.17
CA VAL A 36 -3.16 -20.29 -11.49
C VAL A 36 -2.87 -19.34 -10.33
N TYR A 37 -3.21 -19.72 -9.10
CA TYR A 37 -2.96 -18.89 -7.92
C TYR A 37 -1.47 -18.70 -7.64
N GLN A 38 -0.66 -19.73 -7.85
CA GLN A 38 0.80 -19.63 -7.72
C GLN A 38 1.38 -18.69 -8.79
N ALA A 39 0.92 -18.81 -10.04
CA ALA A 39 1.29 -17.86 -11.10
C ALA A 39 0.84 -16.43 -10.77
N ALA A 40 -0.34 -16.26 -10.16
CA ALA A 40 -0.84 -14.96 -9.72
C ALA A 40 0.01 -14.39 -8.57
N ALA A 41 0.42 -15.20 -7.60
CA ALA A 41 1.31 -14.79 -6.52
C ALA A 41 2.64 -14.27 -7.06
N VAL A 42 3.27 -15.02 -7.98
CA VAL A 42 4.51 -14.62 -8.66
C VAL A 42 4.32 -13.32 -9.45
N ALA A 43 3.23 -13.19 -10.19
CA ALA A 43 2.93 -11.98 -10.95
C ALA A 43 2.75 -10.76 -10.03
N ILE A 44 1.95 -10.88 -8.97
CA ILE A 44 1.74 -9.80 -7.99
C ILE A 44 3.07 -9.37 -7.36
N ASP A 45 3.89 -10.35 -6.99
CA ASP A 45 5.19 -10.13 -6.38
C ASP A 45 6.13 -9.34 -7.32
N ARG A 46 6.33 -9.82 -8.55
CA ARG A 46 7.19 -9.15 -9.54
C ARG A 46 6.67 -7.78 -9.96
N LEU A 47 5.34 -7.63 -10.05
CA LEU A 47 4.69 -6.34 -10.27
C LEU A 47 4.86 -5.38 -9.07
N GLY A 48 5.16 -5.88 -7.88
CA GLY A 48 5.50 -5.06 -6.72
C GLY A 48 6.98 -4.71 -6.58
N HIS A 49 7.89 -5.56 -7.07
CA HIS A 49 9.33 -5.44 -6.81
C HIS A 49 10.16 -4.72 -7.87
N LEU A 50 9.62 -4.50 -9.07
CA LEU A 50 10.36 -3.75 -10.08
C LEU A 50 10.52 -2.31 -9.59
N SER A 51 11.74 -2.01 -9.18
CA SER A 51 12.11 -0.71 -8.64
C SER A 51 12.13 0.30 -9.79
N ILE A 52 11.03 1.04 -9.94
CA ILE A 52 11.01 2.25 -10.77
C ILE A 52 11.85 3.35 -10.09
N VAL A 53 12.16 3.18 -8.80
CA VAL A 53 12.98 4.12 -8.00
C VAL A 53 14.37 4.35 -8.57
N LYS A 54 14.97 3.34 -9.20
CA LYS A 54 16.28 3.54 -9.87
C LYS A 54 16.19 4.51 -11.07
N TYR A 55 14.99 4.79 -11.56
CA TYR A 55 14.70 5.75 -12.62
C TYR A 55 14.16 7.07 -12.07
N GLU A 56 13.98 7.22 -10.75
CA GLU A 56 13.52 8.47 -10.15
C GLU A 56 14.67 9.50 -10.13
N PRO A 57 14.47 10.72 -10.65
CA PRO A 57 15.43 11.80 -10.49
C PRO A 57 15.68 12.09 -9.01
N THR A 58 16.95 12.23 -8.62
CA THR A 58 17.33 12.60 -7.25
C THR A 58 17.31 14.12 -7.03
N THR A 59 17.21 14.90 -8.10
CA THR A 59 17.21 16.36 -8.14
C THR A 59 16.14 16.84 -9.11
N ALA A 60 15.59 18.04 -8.88
CA ALA A 60 14.74 18.71 -9.85
C ALA A 60 15.62 19.17 -11.03
N GLU A 61 15.71 18.35 -12.07
CA GLU A 61 16.34 18.73 -13.33
C GLU A 61 15.38 19.63 -14.13
N PRO A 62 15.88 20.61 -14.91
CA PRO A 62 15.03 21.36 -15.83
C PRO A 62 14.43 20.40 -16.87
N ASP A 63 13.14 20.56 -17.17
CA ASP A 63 12.31 19.74 -18.08
C ASP A 63 12.74 19.84 -19.57
N ASP A 64 14.01 20.12 -19.87
CA ASP A 64 14.50 20.38 -21.22
C ASP A 64 15.18 19.15 -21.86
N ALA A 65 14.35 18.42 -22.62
CA ALA A 65 14.62 17.59 -23.79
C ALA A 65 13.92 16.23 -23.68
N ALA A 66 13.21 15.85 -24.75
CA ALA A 66 12.70 14.50 -24.94
C ALA A 66 13.87 13.51 -24.95
N ASP A 67 14.13 12.91 -23.79
CA ASP A 67 15.27 12.04 -23.60
C ASP A 67 14.93 10.62 -24.07
N LEU A 68 15.19 10.33 -25.35
CA LEU A 68 15.06 8.97 -25.89
C LEU A 68 15.90 7.95 -25.09
N SER A 69 16.97 8.40 -24.43
CA SER A 69 17.78 7.52 -23.56
C SER A 69 17.02 7.05 -22.32
N LEU A 70 16.02 7.81 -21.85
CA LEU A 70 15.12 7.39 -20.78
C LEU A 70 14.21 6.24 -21.23
N TRP A 71 13.64 6.33 -22.44
CA TRP A 71 12.80 5.27 -22.97
C TRP A 71 13.59 3.97 -23.09
N GLU A 72 14.81 4.03 -23.61
CA GLU A 72 15.73 2.88 -23.68
C GLU A 72 16.02 2.30 -22.29
N THR A 73 16.17 3.17 -21.30
CA THR A 73 16.43 2.79 -19.91
C THR A 73 15.20 2.15 -19.23
N MET A 74 13.98 2.59 -19.57
CA MET A 74 12.73 2.08 -19.01
C MET A 74 12.10 0.93 -19.82
N ALA A 75 12.48 0.74 -21.08
CA ALA A 75 11.96 -0.33 -21.94
C ALA A 75 12.07 -1.73 -21.31
N PRO A 76 13.17 -2.10 -20.61
CA PRO A 76 13.23 -3.36 -19.88
C PRO A 76 12.14 -3.49 -18.80
N ALA A 77 11.86 -2.41 -18.06
CA ALA A 77 10.82 -2.39 -17.03
C ALA A 77 9.41 -2.59 -17.60
N ILE A 78 9.15 -1.98 -18.76
CA ILE A 78 7.91 -2.16 -19.51
C ILE A 78 7.83 -3.60 -20.02
N GLY A 79 8.89 -4.12 -20.64
CA GLY A 79 8.98 -5.48 -21.13
C GLY A 79 8.73 -6.53 -20.04
N GLU A 80 9.39 -6.41 -18.89
CA GLU A 80 9.19 -7.29 -17.72
C GLU A 80 7.74 -7.25 -17.23
N THR A 81 7.13 -6.06 -17.16
CA THR A 81 5.71 -5.91 -16.79
C THR A 81 4.79 -6.69 -17.74
N LEU A 82 5.00 -6.55 -19.05
CA LEU A 82 4.20 -7.25 -20.06
C LEU A 82 4.42 -8.78 -19.98
N VAL A 83 5.67 -9.21 -19.80
CA VAL A 83 6.03 -10.63 -19.71
C VAL A 83 5.39 -11.28 -18.47
N ASP A 84 5.44 -10.63 -17.31
CA ASP A 84 4.90 -11.22 -16.08
C ASP A 84 3.37 -11.35 -16.11
N VAL A 85 2.65 -10.38 -16.69
CA VAL A 85 1.19 -10.49 -16.88
C VAL A 85 0.87 -11.57 -17.93
N ASN A 86 1.62 -11.63 -19.04
CA ASN A 86 1.40 -12.64 -20.07
C ASN A 86 1.67 -14.06 -19.56
N ARG A 87 2.66 -14.26 -18.68
CA ARG A 87 2.91 -15.56 -18.03
C ARG A 87 1.69 -16.04 -17.25
N LEU A 88 1.01 -15.15 -16.52
CA LEU A 88 -0.24 -15.50 -15.84
C LEU A 88 -1.36 -15.83 -16.83
N VAL A 89 -1.52 -15.03 -17.89
CA VAL A 89 -2.54 -15.31 -18.93
C VAL A 89 -2.32 -16.68 -19.56
N VAL A 90 -1.08 -17.05 -19.86
CA VAL A 90 -0.73 -18.37 -20.39
C VAL A 90 -1.05 -19.45 -19.36
N ALA A 91 -0.65 -19.28 -18.09
CA ALA A 91 -0.96 -20.24 -17.03
C ALA A 91 -2.47 -20.48 -16.85
N ILE A 92 -3.30 -19.44 -17.00
CA ILE A 92 -4.76 -19.58 -16.99
C ILE A 92 -5.23 -20.42 -18.17
N ARG A 93 -4.78 -20.12 -19.40
CA ARG A 93 -5.20 -20.85 -20.61
C ARG A 93 -4.71 -22.30 -20.63
N ASP A 94 -3.55 -22.58 -20.07
CA ASP A 94 -3.00 -23.93 -19.99
C ASP A 94 -3.76 -24.78 -18.95
N ALA A 95 -4.13 -24.17 -17.81
CA ALA A 95 -4.88 -24.85 -16.75
C ALA A 95 -6.39 -24.97 -17.08
N PHE A 96 -6.94 -23.98 -17.77
CA PHE A 96 -8.33 -23.91 -18.18
C PHE A 96 -8.34 -23.56 -19.67
N PRO A 97 -8.25 -24.57 -20.56
CA PRO A 97 -8.29 -24.31 -22.00
C PRO A 97 -9.65 -23.73 -22.37
N PRO A 98 -9.71 -22.66 -23.17
CA PRO A 98 -10.98 -22.13 -23.63
C PRO A 98 -11.73 -23.24 -24.39
N PRO A 99 -13.06 -23.30 -24.26
CA PRO A 99 -13.84 -24.27 -25.00
C PRO A 99 -13.51 -24.13 -26.49
N ALA A 100 -13.23 -25.25 -27.16
CA ALA A 100 -12.94 -25.26 -28.59
C ALA A 100 -14.02 -24.43 -29.28
N ARG A 101 -13.62 -23.40 -30.04
CA ARG A 101 -14.53 -22.57 -30.84
C ARG A 101 -15.58 -23.50 -31.46
N PRO A 102 -16.89 -23.26 -31.30
CA PRO A 102 -17.88 -24.06 -31.99
C PRO A 102 -17.56 -23.96 -33.48
N ALA A 103 -17.22 -25.09 -34.07
CA ALA A 103 -17.01 -25.20 -35.51
C ALA A 103 -18.35 -24.85 -36.16
N ALA A 104 -18.46 -23.60 -36.64
CA ALA A 104 -19.68 -23.01 -37.18
C ALA A 104 -20.86 -22.92 -36.19
N ALA A 105 -21.49 -21.76 -36.16
CA ALA A 105 -22.75 -21.51 -35.48
C ALA A 105 -23.90 -22.23 -36.21
N ASN A 106 -23.95 -23.57 -36.13
CA ASN A 106 -25.00 -24.34 -36.78
C ASN A 106 -25.68 -25.40 -35.91
N ASP A 107 -25.31 -25.57 -34.64
CA ASP A 107 -26.13 -26.33 -33.70
C ASP A 107 -26.31 -25.53 -32.42
N GLY A 108 -27.54 -25.08 -32.17
CA GLY A 108 -28.00 -24.58 -30.87
C GLY A 108 -28.03 -25.70 -29.84
N GLY A 109 -26.86 -26.31 -29.60
CA GLY A 109 -26.68 -27.44 -28.70
C GLY A 109 -27.02 -27.02 -27.28
N TRP A 110 -28.12 -27.58 -26.77
CA TRP A 110 -28.47 -27.51 -25.36
C TRP A 110 -27.29 -28.02 -24.53
N ALA A 111 -26.70 -27.15 -23.72
CA ALA A 111 -25.77 -27.57 -22.69
C ALA A 111 -26.59 -28.08 -21.49
N PRO A 112 -26.33 -29.31 -20.99
CA PRO A 112 -27.01 -29.78 -19.80
C PRO A 112 -26.75 -28.83 -18.63
N PRO A 113 -27.77 -28.54 -17.78
CA PRO A 113 -27.55 -27.79 -16.55
C PRO A 113 -26.56 -28.56 -15.65
N PRO A 114 -25.77 -27.85 -14.84
CA PRO A 114 -24.78 -28.48 -13.98
C PRO A 114 -25.44 -29.52 -13.08
N ALA A 115 -24.81 -30.69 -12.96
CA ALA A 115 -25.35 -31.84 -12.23
C ALA A 115 -25.27 -31.65 -10.71
N SER A 116 -24.46 -30.72 -10.23
CA SER A 116 -24.31 -30.39 -8.81
C SER A 116 -24.02 -28.90 -8.56
N SER A 117 -24.15 -28.48 -7.30
CA SER A 117 -23.73 -27.16 -6.86
C SER A 117 -22.23 -26.92 -7.09
N ASP A 118 -21.39 -27.94 -6.88
CA ASP A 118 -19.94 -27.82 -7.02
C ASP A 118 -19.50 -27.71 -8.48
N GLU A 119 -20.18 -28.42 -9.38
CA GLU A 119 -19.96 -28.28 -10.81
C GLU A 119 -20.33 -26.87 -11.29
N ARG A 120 -21.46 -26.33 -10.80
CA ARG A 120 -21.86 -24.95 -11.08
C ARG A 120 -20.82 -23.93 -10.59
N LEU A 121 -20.36 -24.06 -9.35
CA LEU A 121 -19.34 -23.16 -8.78
C LEU A 121 -18.01 -23.25 -9.54
N SER A 122 -17.64 -24.45 -9.98
CA SER A 122 -16.44 -24.67 -10.81
C SER A 122 -16.56 -23.99 -12.17
N GLN A 123 -17.72 -24.09 -12.83
CA GLN A 123 -18.01 -23.39 -14.08
C GLN A 123 -18.01 -21.85 -13.90
N GLU A 124 -18.58 -21.35 -12.81
CA GLU A 124 -18.58 -19.92 -12.47
C GLU A 124 -17.14 -19.41 -12.26
N ALA A 125 -16.32 -20.13 -11.50
CA ALA A 125 -14.92 -19.79 -11.28
C ALA A 125 -14.10 -19.84 -12.59
N GLU A 126 -14.31 -20.85 -13.43
CA GLU A 126 -13.67 -20.95 -14.75
C GLU A 126 -14.07 -19.78 -15.66
N ALA A 127 -15.34 -19.38 -15.69
CA ALA A 127 -15.80 -18.22 -16.45
C ALA A 127 -15.11 -16.92 -15.99
N VAL A 128 -14.92 -16.74 -14.67
CA VAL A 128 -14.17 -15.59 -14.12
C VAL A 128 -12.70 -15.63 -14.55
N LEU A 129 -12.07 -16.80 -14.58
CA LEU A 129 -10.69 -16.97 -15.02
C LEU A 129 -10.52 -16.57 -16.50
N HIS A 130 -11.39 -17.07 -17.38
CA HIS A 130 -11.37 -16.74 -18.80
C HIS A 130 -11.59 -15.25 -19.04
N ALA A 131 -12.62 -14.67 -18.43
CA ALA A 131 -12.93 -13.26 -18.56
C ALA A 131 -11.78 -12.37 -18.04
N SER A 132 -11.11 -12.80 -16.97
CA SER A 132 -9.95 -12.09 -16.43
C SER A 132 -8.73 -12.20 -17.35
N ALA A 133 -8.45 -13.38 -17.90
CA ALA A 133 -7.35 -13.58 -18.84
C ALA A 133 -7.52 -12.74 -20.12
N GLU A 134 -8.75 -12.64 -20.63
CA GLU A 134 -9.08 -11.80 -21.79
C GLU A 134 -8.89 -10.30 -21.47
N ARG A 135 -9.41 -9.84 -20.32
CA ARG A 135 -9.24 -8.44 -19.88
C ARG A 135 -7.77 -8.09 -19.66
N LEU A 136 -7.00 -8.97 -19.02
CA LEU A 136 -5.57 -8.79 -18.81
C LEU A 136 -4.82 -8.72 -20.14
N SER A 137 -5.14 -9.62 -21.08
CA SER A 137 -4.55 -9.60 -22.43
C SER A 137 -4.82 -8.29 -23.18
N LYS A 138 -6.07 -7.82 -23.14
CA LYS A 138 -6.45 -6.54 -23.75
C LYS A 138 -5.68 -5.38 -23.10
N ARG A 139 -5.56 -5.38 -21.78
CA ARG A 139 -4.87 -4.32 -21.04
C ARG A 139 -3.35 -4.30 -21.30
N VAL A 140 -2.73 -5.46 -21.49
CA VAL A 140 -1.33 -5.59 -21.94
C VAL A 140 -1.14 -4.94 -23.32
N GLN A 141 -2.08 -5.15 -24.26
CA GLN A 141 -2.04 -4.51 -25.57
C GLN A 141 -2.22 -2.99 -25.47
N GLU A 142 -3.19 -2.54 -24.67
CA GLU A 142 -3.42 -1.11 -24.41
C GLU A 142 -2.19 -0.43 -23.82
N LEU A 143 -1.53 -1.05 -22.85
CA LEU A 143 -0.27 -0.55 -22.29
C LEU A 143 0.80 -0.45 -23.38
N GLY A 144 0.95 -1.47 -24.22
CA GLY A 144 1.91 -1.46 -25.32
C GLY A 144 1.69 -0.31 -26.32
N VAL A 145 0.43 0.08 -26.57
CA VAL A 145 0.09 1.25 -27.39
C VAL A 145 0.33 2.56 -26.64
N GLN A 146 -0.06 2.62 -25.36
CA GLN A 146 0.09 3.81 -24.52
C GLN A 146 1.55 4.20 -24.32
N MET A 147 2.44 3.22 -24.11
CA MET A 147 3.88 3.44 -23.92
C MET A 147 4.62 3.90 -25.19
N ARG A 148 3.94 3.96 -26.34
CA ARG A 148 4.47 4.48 -27.61
C ARG A 148 3.94 5.88 -27.94
N ARG A 149 3.05 6.43 -27.11
CA ARG A 149 2.47 7.76 -27.35
C ARG A 149 3.54 8.83 -27.10
N PRO A 150 3.75 9.78 -28.03
CA PRO A 150 4.77 10.82 -27.89
C PRO A 150 4.64 11.59 -26.58
N GLU A 151 3.41 11.92 -26.16
CA GLU A 151 3.17 12.70 -24.94
C GLU A 151 3.60 11.95 -23.66
N VAL A 152 3.57 10.62 -23.68
CA VAL A 152 3.99 9.77 -22.56
C VAL A 152 5.51 9.61 -22.56
N VAL A 153 6.11 9.45 -23.74
CA VAL A 153 7.55 9.20 -23.89
C VAL A 153 8.38 10.48 -23.73
N SER A 154 7.79 11.65 -24.03
CA SER A 154 8.48 12.94 -23.94
C SER A 154 8.73 13.42 -22.51
N ASP A 155 7.92 12.98 -21.53
CA ASP A 155 8.06 13.39 -20.12
C ASP A 155 8.36 12.18 -19.21
N ARG A 156 9.47 12.28 -18.47
CA ARG A 156 9.94 11.24 -17.55
C ARG A 156 8.93 10.92 -16.47
N TRP A 157 8.33 11.95 -15.88
CA TRP A 157 7.39 11.77 -14.79
C TRP A 157 6.08 11.15 -15.27
N THR A 158 5.63 11.50 -16.47
CA THR A 158 4.46 10.89 -17.12
C THR A 158 4.72 9.42 -17.41
N LEU A 159 5.84 9.06 -18.05
CA LEU A 159 6.17 7.66 -18.33
C LEU A 159 6.20 6.80 -17.06
N MET A 160 6.88 7.28 -16.00
CA MET A 160 6.92 6.58 -14.71
C MET A 160 5.55 6.48 -14.04
N SER A 161 4.74 7.54 -14.12
CA SER A 161 3.40 7.56 -13.52
C SER A 161 2.48 6.55 -14.22
N GLU A 162 2.49 6.52 -15.55
CA GLU A 162 1.66 5.59 -16.32
C GLU A 162 2.08 4.14 -16.14
N LEU A 163 3.39 3.87 -16.10
CA LEU A 163 3.89 2.53 -15.81
C LEU A 163 3.53 2.08 -14.40
N ALA A 164 3.73 2.93 -13.39
CA ALA A 164 3.37 2.62 -12.00
C ALA A 164 1.87 2.40 -11.83
N ALA A 165 1.04 3.25 -12.44
CA ALA A 165 -0.42 3.13 -12.43
C ALA A 165 -0.88 1.83 -13.10
N SER A 166 -0.31 1.50 -14.26
CA SER A 166 -0.63 0.26 -14.98
C SER A 166 -0.25 -0.98 -14.18
N ARG A 167 0.92 -0.97 -13.53
CA ARG A 167 1.35 -2.08 -12.65
C ARG A 167 0.44 -2.23 -11.43
N ALA A 168 0.00 -1.12 -10.83
CA ALA A 168 -0.98 -1.16 -9.75
C ALA A 168 -2.34 -1.71 -10.21
N ASP A 169 -2.83 -1.28 -11.39
CA ASP A 169 -4.05 -1.80 -12.00
C ASP A 169 -3.95 -3.31 -12.28
N PHE A 170 -2.84 -3.79 -12.85
CA PHE A 170 -2.62 -5.23 -13.04
C PHE A 170 -2.64 -5.99 -11.72
N ARG A 171 -1.93 -5.53 -10.68
CA ARG A 171 -1.94 -6.19 -9.37
C ARG A 171 -3.33 -6.26 -8.76
N ASN A 172 -4.11 -5.18 -8.87
CA ASN A 172 -5.47 -5.16 -8.37
C ASN A 172 -6.35 -6.17 -9.11
N ARG A 173 -6.29 -6.20 -10.45
CA ARG A 173 -7.06 -7.17 -11.26
C ARG A 173 -6.67 -8.62 -11.02
N ILE A 174 -5.38 -8.89 -10.85
CA ILE A 174 -4.90 -10.24 -10.53
C ILE A 174 -5.38 -10.63 -9.12
N GLY A 175 -5.34 -9.69 -8.16
CA GLY A 175 -5.93 -9.90 -6.83
C GLY A 175 -7.44 -10.12 -6.88
N ASP A 176 -8.17 -9.39 -7.72
CA ASP A 176 -9.61 -9.57 -7.94
C ASP A 176 -9.91 -10.95 -8.50
N LEU A 177 -9.11 -11.43 -9.47
CA LEU A 177 -9.22 -12.79 -10.00
C LEU A 177 -9.13 -13.81 -8.86
N VAL A 178 -8.10 -13.73 -8.02
CA VAL A 178 -7.90 -14.70 -6.92
C VAL A 178 -9.04 -14.61 -5.90
N TYR A 179 -9.44 -13.40 -5.53
CA TYR A 179 -10.52 -13.18 -4.57
C TYR A 179 -11.86 -13.71 -5.09
N LEU A 180 -12.26 -13.36 -6.31
CA LEU A 180 -13.56 -13.74 -6.87
C LEU A 180 -13.67 -15.25 -7.08
N THR A 181 -12.59 -15.89 -7.52
CA THR A 181 -12.56 -17.35 -7.71
C THR A 181 -12.51 -18.10 -6.37
N ALA A 182 -11.82 -17.58 -5.34
CA ALA A 182 -11.87 -18.15 -4.00
C ALA A 182 -13.25 -17.97 -3.33
N ALA A 183 -13.86 -16.79 -3.49
CA ALA A 183 -15.16 -16.45 -2.90
C ALA A 183 -16.33 -17.28 -3.45
N ALA A 184 -16.16 -17.92 -4.61
CA ALA A 184 -17.14 -18.88 -5.12
C ALA A 184 -17.28 -20.12 -4.21
N PHE A 185 -16.22 -20.50 -3.47
CA PHE A 185 -16.20 -21.75 -2.71
C PHE A 185 -16.30 -21.58 -1.20
N ALA A 186 -16.02 -20.39 -0.68
CA ALA A 186 -16.13 -20.11 0.75
C ALA A 186 -16.29 -18.60 1.03
N ASP A 187 -16.86 -18.28 2.19
CA ASP A 187 -16.79 -16.92 2.74
C ASP A 187 -15.35 -16.61 3.14
N VAL A 188 -14.72 -15.74 2.37
CA VAL A 188 -13.32 -15.35 2.50
C VAL A 188 -13.17 -13.85 2.36
N ARG A 189 -12.18 -13.27 3.06
CA ARG A 189 -11.82 -11.87 2.92
C ARG A 189 -10.61 -11.73 2.04
N ARG A 190 -10.47 -10.57 1.39
CA ARG A 190 -9.31 -10.26 0.55
C ARG A 190 -7.99 -10.37 1.30
N GLU A 191 -7.96 -9.93 2.57
CA GLU A 191 -6.76 -10.03 3.39
C GLU A 191 -6.26 -11.46 3.61
N ASP A 192 -7.16 -12.45 3.53
CA ASP A 192 -6.85 -13.85 3.83
C ASP A 192 -6.43 -14.63 2.59
N VAL A 193 -6.90 -14.24 1.40
CA VAL A 193 -6.72 -15.02 0.16
C VAL A 193 -5.88 -14.35 -0.92
N VAL A 194 -5.74 -13.02 -0.94
CA VAL A 194 -4.99 -12.35 -2.01
C VAL A 194 -3.49 -12.34 -1.68
N PRO A 195 -2.62 -12.95 -2.53
CA PRO A 195 -1.19 -12.97 -2.29
C PRO A 195 -0.61 -11.56 -2.16
N GLY A 196 0.23 -11.36 -1.14
CA GLY A 196 0.91 -10.07 -0.90
C GLY A 196 0.00 -8.92 -0.46
N TYR A 197 -1.29 -9.14 -0.18
CA TYR A 197 -2.19 -8.08 0.29
C TYR A 197 -1.75 -7.52 1.64
N ALA A 198 -1.43 -8.38 2.62
CA ALA A 198 -0.95 -7.96 3.94
C ALA A 198 0.33 -7.09 3.84
N ASN A 199 1.26 -7.44 2.94
CA ASN A 199 2.48 -6.66 2.70
C ASN A 199 2.15 -5.27 2.13
N GLN A 200 1.15 -5.18 1.24
CA GLN A 200 0.70 -3.92 0.66
C GLN A 200 0.03 -3.01 1.69
N VAL A 201 -0.79 -3.57 2.57
CA VAL A 201 -1.40 -2.84 3.69
C VAL A 201 -0.30 -2.37 4.65
N GLY A 202 0.60 -3.27 5.06
CA GLY A 202 1.70 -2.95 5.97
C GLY A 202 2.61 -1.83 5.46
N ALA A 203 2.97 -1.85 4.18
CA ALA A 203 3.76 -0.77 3.57
C ALA A 203 3.05 0.59 3.62
N ARG A 204 1.73 0.61 3.46
CA ARG A 204 0.90 1.83 3.49
C ARG A 204 0.66 2.34 4.91
N VAL A 205 0.49 1.43 5.88
CA VAL A 205 0.47 1.76 7.31
C VAL A 205 1.80 2.42 7.71
N ALA A 206 2.93 1.83 7.30
CA ALA A 206 4.25 2.39 7.56
C ALA A 206 4.44 3.76 6.89
N LEU A 207 3.95 3.94 5.66
CA LEU A 207 4.01 5.22 4.96
C LEU A 207 3.19 6.30 5.68
N ARG A 208 1.96 5.98 6.10
CA ARG A 208 1.11 6.91 6.85
C ARG A 208 1.75 7.33 8.18
N GLY A 209 2.32 6.38 8.92
CA GLY A 209 3.05 6.69 10.15
C GLY A 209 4.26 7.60 9.89
N ALA A 210 5.06 7.30 8.88
CA ALA A 210 6.21 8.11 8.49
C ALA A 210 5.81 9.54 8.06
N ALA A 211 4.70 9.67 7.33
CA ALA A 211 4.15 10.96 6.92
C ALA A 211 3.71 11.80 8.13
N ALA A 212 3.07 11.18 9.12
CA ALA A 212 2.65 11.86 10.35
C ALA A 212 3.85 12.37 11.17
N ASP A 213 4.93 11.59 11.24
CA ASP A 213 6.18 12.01 11.87
C ASP A 213 6.87 13.15 11.10
N LEU A 214 6.91 13.08 9.77
CA LEU A 214 7.42 14.17 8.94
C LEU A 214 6.62 15.46 9.17
N ARG A 215 5.28 15.38 9.14
CA ARG A 215 4.38 16.52 9.36
C ARG A 215 4.66 17.19 10.71
N ARG A 216 4.72 16.41 11.80
CA ARG A 216 5.08 16.91 13.13
C ARG A 216 6.45 17.59 13.15
N SER A 217 7.43 16.96 12.50
CA SER A 217 8.81 17.46 12.41
C SER A 217 8.86 18.82 11.71
N LEU A 218 8.11 18.99 10.61
CA LEU A 218 8.02 20.23 9.85
C LEU A 218 7.21 21.31 10.58
N GLN A 219 6.11 20.95 11.23
CA GLN A 219 5.33 21.88 12.07
C GLN A 219 6.18 22.47 13.19
N GLY A 220 6.95 21.65 13.91
CA GLY A 220 7.87 22.14 14.94
C GLY A 220 9.01 23.02 14.38
N ARG A 221 9.31 22.94 13.08
CA ARG A 221 10.23 23.88 12.41
C ARG A 221 9.55 25.21 12.08
N LEU A 222 8.30 25.19 11.64
CA LEU A 222 7.52 26.41 11.40
C LEU A 222 7.32 27.21 12.70
N GLU A 223 7.00 26.53 13.81
CA GLU A 223 6.89 27.16 15.12
C GLU A 223 8.20 27.82 15.59
N ARG A 224 9.35 27.20 15.26
CA ARG A 224 10.67 27.79 15.53
C ARG A 224 10.96 28.96 14.59
N ALA A 225 10.58 28.86 13.31
CA ALA A 225 10.81 29.90 12.31
C ALA A 225 10.03 31.18 12.61
N ALA A 226 8.82 31.05 13.16
CA ALA A 226 8.00 32.18 13.62
C ALA A 226 8.70 33.02 14.71
N LYS A 227 9.63 32.42 15.46
CA LYS A 227 10.40 33.09 16.53
C LYS A 227 11.84 33.42 16.13
N ALA A 228 12.26 33.01 14.93
CA ALA A 228 13.63 33.13 14.46
C ALA A 228 13.86 34.48 13.77
N THR A 229 15.10 34.97 13.82
CA THR A 229 15.53 36.12 13.02
C THR A 229 15.73 35.74 11.56
N ASP A 230 15.75 36.72 10.67
CA ASP A 230 15.89 36.53 9.22
C ASP A 230 17.16 35.73 8.85
N ALA A 231 18.26 35.96 9.57
CA ALA A 231 19.52 35.22 9.40
C ALA A 231 19.49 33.77 9.93
N GLN A 232 18.56 33.43 10.84
CA GLN A 232 18.42 32.08 11.40
C GLN A 232 17.53 31.17 10.53
N ARG A 233 16.58 31.74 9.79
CA ARG A 233 15.60 30.99 8.98
C ARG A 233 16.22 30.12 7.87
N PRO A 234 17.31 30.50 7.18
CA PRO A 234 17.98 29.60 6.21
C PRO A 234 18.45 28.27 6.82
N ALA A 235 18.86 28.25 8.09
CA ALA A 235 19.22 27.01 8.78
C ALA A 235 18.00 26.10 9.00
N LEU A 236 16.83 26.68 9.29
CA LEU A 236 15.58 25.91 9.42
C LEU A 236 15.11 25.36 8.08
N ALA A 237 15.32 26.08 6.97
CA ALA A 237 15.06 25.59 5.62
C ALA A 237 15.94 24.37 5.28
N ARG A 238 17.23 24.39 5.63
CA ARG A 238 18.14 23.23 5.48
C ARG A 238 17.68 22.03 6.30
N GLN A 239 17.31 22.22 7.56
CA GLN A 239 16.80 21.13 8.40
C GLN A 239 15.47 20.54 7.88
N ALA A 240 14.64 21.36 7.22
CA ALA A 240 13.42 20.89 6.56
C ALA A 240 13.77 20.04 5.33
N GLU A 241 14.72 20.48 4.49
CA GLU A 241 15.22 19.70 3.34
C GLU A 241 15.78 18.34 3.78
N GLU A 242 16.57 18.31 4.84
CA GLU A 242 17.12 17.08 5.42
C GLU A 242 16.01 16.12 5.89
N SER A 243 14.92 16.65 6.45
CA SER A 243 13.78 15.84 6.87
C SER A 243 13.05 15.21 5.69
N LEU A 244 12.87 15.96 4.60
CA LEU A 244 12.30 15.42 3.37
C LEU A 244 13.24 14.38 2.74
N ALA A 245 14.55 14.63 2.74
CA ALA A 245 15.54 13.68 2.25
C ALA A 245 15.49 12.35 3.03
N ALA A 246 15.45 12.43 4.36
CA ALA A 246 15.31 11.27 5.23
C ALA A 246 14.00 10.52 4.95
N PHE A 247 12.88 11.22 4.81
CA PHE A 247 11.58 10.61 4.50
C PHE A 247 11.57 9.84 3.19
N VAL A 248 12.13 10.41 2.11
CA VAL A 248 12.20 9.76 0.80
C VAL A 248 13.08 8.51 0.83
N SER A 249 14.11 8.48 1.70
CA SER A 249 14.98 7.31 1.86
C SER A 249 14.35 6.12 2.60
N LEU A 250 13.21 6.31 3.26
CA LEU A 250 12.53 5.25 4.01
C LEU A 250 11.98 4.18 3.06
N PRO A 251 12.06 2.87 3.39
CA PRO A 251 11.42 1.82 2.59
C PRO A 251 9.92 2.03 2.37
N ALA A 252 9.24 2.71 3.29
CA ALA A 252 7.82 3.03 3.18
C ALA A 252 7.52 4.05 2.07
N SER A 253 8.47 4.90 1.67
CA SER A 253 8.31 5.88 0.60
C SER A 253 8.07 5.22 -0.76
N LEU A 254 8.43 3.94 -0.91
CA LEU A 254 8.14 3.14 -2.10
C LEU A 254 6.64 3.05 -2.41
N ALA A 255 5.78 3.17 -1.39
CA ALA A 255 4.34 3.17 -1.56
C ALA A 255 3.74 4.52 -1.99
N LEU A 256 4.56 5.59 -2.09
CA LEU A 256 4.11 6.88 -2.61
C LEU A 256 3.84 6.79 -4.12
N LYS A 257 2.81 7.51 -4.55
CA LYS A 257 2.52 7.68 -5.97
C LYS A 257 3.59 8.56 -6.62
N THR A 258 3.90 8.27 -7.89
CA THR A 258 4.88 9.00 -8.68
C THR A 258 4.64 10.52 -8.71
N PRO A 259 3.42 11.05 -8.90
CA PRO A 259 3.16 12.49 -8.84
C PRO A 259 3.53 13.11 -7.48
N THR A 260 3.19 12.44 -6.38
CA THR A 260 3.55 12.88 -5.02
C THR A 260 5.06 12.92 -4.83
N LYS A 261 5.81 11.96 -5.39
CA LYS A 261 7.28 11.95 -5.34
C LYS A 261 7.90 13.12 -6.10
N ARG A 262 7.36 13.46 -7.29
CA ARG A 262 7.77 14.64 -8.06
C ARG A 262 7.67 15.91 -7.21
N GLU A 263 6.53 16.09 -6.55
CA GLU A 263 6.28 17.25 -5.70
C GLU A 263 7.21 17.30 -4.47
N ILE A 264 7.54 16.15 -3.86
CA ILE A 264 8.54 16.08 -2.79
C ILE A 264 9.91 16.53 -3.29
N ILE A 265 10.35 16.07 -4.47
CA ILE A 265 11.65 16.45 -5.04
C ILE A 265 11.68 17.96 -5.38
N ALA A 266 10.59 18.49 -5.94
CA ALA A 266 10.45 19.92 -6.19
C ALA A 266 10.48 20.75 -4.89
N ALA A 267 9.77 20.31 -3.85
CA ALA A 267 9.80 20.95 -2.53
C ALA A 267 11.21 20.93 -1.91
N ARG A 268 11.93 19.82 -2.03
CA ARG A 268 13.34 19.72 -1.59
C ARG A 268 14.24 20.70 -2.33
N GLY A 269 14.10 20.83 -3.65
CA GLY A 269 14.85 21.79 -4.45
C GLY A 269 14.63 23.23 -3.97
N ARG A 270 13.36 23.61 -3.72
CA ARG A 270 13.00 24.93 -3.20
C ARG A 270 13.56 25.18 -1.79
N LEU A 271 13.47 24.20 -0.89
CA LEU A 271 14.03 24.31 0.47
C LEU A 271 15.56 24.41 0.46
N ARG A 272 16.22 23.68 -0.45
CA ARG A 272 17.67 23.79 -0.65
C ARG A 272 18.07 25.19 -1.08
N ALA A 273 17.39 25.75 -2.08
CA ALA A 273 17.63 27.10 -2.56
C ALA A 273 17.38 28.16 -1.47
N ALA A 274 16.32 28.02 -0.68
CA ALA A 274 16.07 28.89 0.46
C ALA A 274 17.16 28.77 1.53
N GLY A 275 17.66 27.55 1.76
CA GLY A 275 18.74 27.27 2.71
C GLY A 275 20.10 27.86 2.35
N THR A 276 20.32 28.21 1.08
CA THR A 276 21.54 28.89 0.60
C THR A 276 21.48 30.42 0.68
N GLN A 277 20.30 31.00 0.93
CA GLN A 277 20.16 32.44 1.08
C GLN A 277 20.82 32.93 2.39
N PRO A 278 21.38 34.15 2.42
CA PRO A 278 21.95 34.71 3.64
C PRO A 278 20.86 35.03 4.68
N GLU A 279 19.68 35.45 4.22
CA GLU A 279 18.53 35.81 5.04
C GLU A 279 17.23 35.35 4.35
N LEU A 280 16.21 35.04 5.15
CA LEU A 280 14.86 34.74 4.66
C LEU A 280 13.84 35.53 5.46
N GLY A 281 12.89 36.15 4.76
CA GLY A 281 11.74 36.81 5.39
C GLY A 281 10.84 35.84 6.18
N PRO A 282 9.93 36.37 7.01
CA PRO A 282 9.12 35.56 7.92
C PRO A 282 8.18 34.57 7.20
N ASP A 283 7.67 34.96 6.03
CA ASP A 283 6.71 34.16 5.27
C ASP A 283 7.36 33.17 4.29
N ALA A 284 8.67 33.28 4.06
CA ALA A 284 9.36 32.48 3.04
C ALA A 284 9.35 30.99 3.36
N LEU A 285 9.61 30.60 4.62
CA LEU A 285 9.59 29.19 5.02
C LEU A 285 8.16 28.61 5.11
N PRO A 286 7.18 29.29 5.74
CA PRO A 286 5.77 28.90 5.67
C PRO A 286 5.28 28.67 4.23
N GLY A 287 5.56 29.62 3.32
CA GLY A 287 5.15 29.52 1.92
C GLY A 287 5.77 28.34 1.15
N LEU A 288 6.85 27.74 1.65
CA LEU A 288 7.45 26.53 1.07
C LEU A 288 6.94 25.23 1.71
N VAL A 289 6.71 25.25 3.03
CA VAL A 289 6.41 24.04 3.81
C VAL A 289 4.91 23.77 3.87
N GLU A 290 4.06 24.77 4.04
CA GLU A 290 2.61 24.59 4.21
C GLU A 290 1.94 23.95 2.98
N PRO A 291 2.24 24.35 1.74
CA PRO A 291 1.68 23.69 0.55
C PRO A 291 2.09 22.21 0.48
N PHE A 292 3.32 21.89 0.90
CA PHE A 292 3.80 20.52 0.96
C PHE A 292 3.06 19.70 2.03
N LEU A 293 2.80 20.28 3.20
CA LEU A 293 2.01 19.62 4.25
C LEU A 293 0.59 19.31 3.78
N ALA A 294 -0.05 20.26 3.09
CA ALA A 294 -1.40 20.06 2.52
C ALA A 294 -1.41 18.90 1.50
N LEU A 295 -0.42 18.86 0.60
CA LEU A 295 -0.26 17.78 -0.37
C LEU A 295 -0.03 16.42 0.30
N LEU A 296 0.75 16.38 1.39
CA LEU A 296 1.01 15.15 2.13
C LEU A 296 -0.27 14.66 2.83
N ASP A 297 -1.05 15.56 3.41
CA ASP A 297 -2.33 15.25 4.07
C ASP A 297 -3.33 14.68 3.05
N GLU A 298 -3.48 15.30 1.88
CA GLU A 298 -4.35 14.80 0.80
C GLU A 298 -3.93 13.41 0.33
N ALA A 299 -2.63 13.20 0.10
CA ALA A 299 -2.09 11.91 -0.33
C ALA A 299 -2.33 10.80 0.71
N MET A 300 -2.20 11.12 2.02
CA MET A 300 -2.44 10.15 3.09
C MET A 300 -3.92 9.87 3.32
N GLU A 301 -4.78 10.86 3.10
CA GLU A 301 -6.23 10.67 3.15
C GLU A 301 -6.70 9.74 2.02
N GLU A 302 -6.25 9.98 0.79
CA GLU A 302 -6.55 9.11 -0.36
C GLU A 302 -6.06 7.69 -0.11
N LEU A 303 -4.80 7.53 0.31
CA LEU A 303 -4.21 6.23 0.64
C LEU A 303 -5.01 5.51 1.73
N THR A 304 -5.46 6.22 2.76
CA THR A 304 -6.26 5.64 3.85
C THR A 304 -7.60 5.15 3.32
N ARG A 305 -8.29 5.98 2.53
CA ARG A 305 -9.60 5.67 1.95
C ARG A 305 -9.55 4.45 1.03
N THR A 306 -8.53 4.37 0.19
CA THR A 306 -8.39 3.30 -0.80
C THR A 306 -7.93 1.97 -0.19
N TRP A 307 -7.05 1.99 0.82
CA TRP A 307 -6.37 0.77 1.27
C TRP A 307 -6.54 0.42 2.75
N LEU A 308 -6.69 1.42 3.62
CA LEU A 308 -6.56 1.21 5.07
C LEU A 308 -7.90 1.19 5.80
N THR A 309 -9.02 1.49 5.15
CA THR A 309 -10.35 1.50 5.80
C THR A 309 -10.68 0.21 6.56
N VAL A 310 -10.49 -0.95 5.92
CA VAL A 310 -10.77 -2.26 6.55
C VAL A 310 -9.77 -2.55 7.68
N HIS A 311 -8.49 -2.33 7.40
CA HIS A 311 -7.41 -2.48 8.37
C HIS A 311 -7.65 -1.64 9.62
N ASP A 312 -7.93 -0.35 9.46
CA ASP A 312 -8.08 0.59 10.56
C ASP A 312 -9.28 0.24 11.44
N ARG A 313 -10.40 -0.19 10.83
CA ARG A 313 -11.56 -0.70 11.57
C ARG A 313 -11.21 -1.96 12.37
N ALA A 314 -10.43 -2.87 11.80
CA ALA A 314 -9.98 -4.08 12.50
C ALA A 314 -9.06 -3.74 13.67
N VAL A 315 -8.08 -2.84 13.48
CA VAL A 315 -7.19 -2.39 14.57
C VAL A 315 -7.97 -1.63 15.65
N TRP A 316 -8.95 -0.81 15.27
CA TRP A 316 -9.83 -0.12 16.21
C TRP A 316 -10.63 -1.09 17.07
N ALA A 317 -11.30 -2.06 16.44
CA ALA A 317 -12.07 -3.07 17.16
C ALA A 317 -11.18 -3.92 18.07
N ALA A 318 -10.02 -4.36 17.57
CA ALA A 318 -9.05 -5.11 18.37
C ALA A 318 -8.50 -4.30 19.55
N SER A 319 -8.29 -2.99 19.36
CA SER A 319 -7.90 -2.09 20.44
C SER A 319 -9.00 -2.01 21.49
N GLY A 320 -10.26 -1.85 21.09
CA GLY A 320 -11.42 -1.85 22.00
C GLY A 320 -11.48 -3.12 22.86
N VAL A 321 -11.35 -4.30 22.25
CA VAL A 321 -11.33 -5.59 22.98
C VAL A 321 -10.19 -5.64 24.00
N ARG A 322 -9.00 -5.12 23.66
CA ARG A 322 -7.87 -5.06 24.60
C ARG A 322 -8.15 -4.12 25.77
N LEU A 323 -8.81 -2.98 25.54
CA LEU A 323 -9.16 -2.06 26.63
C LEU A 323 -10.15 -2.69 27.62
N GLU A 324 -11.10 -3.49 27.13
CA GLU A 324 -11.98 -4.29 28.01
C GLU A 324 -11.21 -5.33 28.82
N GLN A 325 -10.19 -5.96 28.23
CA GLN A 325 -9.30 -6.88 28.96
C GLN A 325 -8.48 -6.15 30.05
N VAL A 326 -8.03 -4.92 29.81
CA VAL A 326 -7.36 -4.10 30.83
C VAL A 326 -8.31 -3.85 31.99
N ASP A 327 -9.56 -3.48 31.72
CA ASP A 327 -10.57 -3.21 32.74
C ASP A 327 -10.81 -4.44 33.61
N MET A 328 -10.99 -5.62 32.99
CA MET A 328 -11.12 -6.89 33.70
C MET A 328 -9.91 -7.17 34.61
N HIS A 329 -8.67 -6.92 34.14
CA HIS A 329 -7.49 -7.10 34.99
C HIS A 329 -7.45 -6.12 36.17
N LEU A 330 -7.90 -4.88 35.97
CA LEU A 330 -7.98 -3.88 37.04
C LEU A 330 -9.05 -4.23 38.08
N GLU A 331 -10.21 -4.74 37.66
CA GLU A 331 -11.27 -5.21 38.55
C GLU A 331 -10.81 -6.40 39.39
N LEU A 332 -10.04 -7.31 38.80
CA LEU A 332 -9.48 -8.48 39.49
C LEU A 332 -8.23 -8.16 40.34
N GLY A 333 -7.76 -6.91 40.37
CA GLY A 333 -6.52 -6.53 41.06
C GLY A 333 -5.27 -7.23 40.50
N SER A 334 -5.32 -7.64 39.23
CA SER A 334 -4.27 -8.41 38.58
C SER A 334 -3.16 -7.49 38.04
N PRO A 335 -1.87 -7.85 38.19
CA PRO A 335 -0.77 -7.09 37.60
C PRO A 335 -0.78 -7.14 36.05
N GLY A 336 -1.63 -7.97 35.44
CA GLY A 336 -1.77 -8.09 34.00
C GLY A 336 -2.24 -6.83 33.28
N ALA A 337 -2.89 -5.89 33.99
CA ALA A 337 -3.41 -4.66 33.40
C ALA A 337 -2.34 -3.83 32.69
N ALA A 338 -1.17 -3.64 33.32
CA ALA A 338 -0.08 -2.84 32.75
C ALA A 338 0.45 -3.46 31.44
N ARG A 339 0.63 -4.79 31.41
CA ARG A 339 1.08 -5.53 30.22
C ARG A 339 0.08 -5.42 29.08
N VAL A 340 -1.21 -5.67 29.34
CA VAL A 340 -2.25 -5.61 28.31
C VAL A 340 -2.40 -4.18 27.77
N LEU A 341 -2.22 -3.17 28.62
CA LEU A 341 -2.28 -1.77 28.22
C LEU A 341 -1.08 -1.36 27.34
N GLU A 342 0.13 -1.82 27.67
CA GLU A 342 1.32 -1.65 26.82
C GLU A 342 1.11 -2.32 25.45
N GLU A 343 0.59 -3.55 25.43
CA GLU A 343 0.24 -4.27 24.21
C GLU A 343 -0.83 -3.52 23.40
N ALA A 344 -1.83 -2.94 24.05
CA ALA A 344 -2.86 -2.14 23.40
C ALA A 344 -2.29 -0.86 22.77
N VAL A 345 -1.44 -0.12 23.50
CA VAL A 345 -0.78 1.09 22.98
C VAL A 345 0.13 0.76 21.80
N THR A 346 0.86 -0.35 21.89
CA THR A 346 1.73 -0.82 20.80
C THR A 346 0.93 -1.20 19.56
N ALA A 347 -0.14 -1.99 19.72
CA ALA A 347 -1.00 -2.39 18.60
C ALA A 347 -1.72 -1.21 17.95
N ALA A 348 -2.22 -0.26 18.74
CA ALA A 348 -2.84 0.96 18.24
C ALA A 348 -1.86 1.88 17.49
N GLY A 349 -0.55 1.65 17.60
CA GLY A 349 0.47 2.27 16.74
C GLY A 349 0.22 2.07 15.25
N ALA A 350 -0.49 1.01 14.84
CA ALA A 350 -0.88 0.81 13.44
C ALA A 350 -1.90 1.86 12.93
N LEU A 351 -2.54 2.61 13.83
CA LEU A 351 -3.41 3.74 13.50
C LEU A 351 -2.65 5.09 13.44
N SER A 352 -1.32 5.08 13.58
CA SER A 352 -0.54 6.32 13.51
C SER A 352 -0.75 7.06 12.19
N GLY A 353 -0.89 8.39 12.31
CA GLY A 353 -1.22 9.29 11.22
C GLY A 353 -2.71 9.36 10.86
N ARG A 354 -3.60 8.67 11.59
CA ARG A 354 -5.05 8.84 11.42
C ARG A 354 -5.57 10.15 12.05
N SER A 355 -4.96 10.58 13.15
CA SER A 355 -5.37 11.77 13.89
C SER A 355 -4.20 12.32 14.72
N ALA A 356 -3.95 13.62 14.62
CA ALA A 356 -2.84 14.27 15.32
C ALA A 356 -2.95 14.19 16.86
N PRO A 357 -4.14 14.43 17.47
CA PRO A 357 -4.35 14.16 18.89
C PRO A 357 -4.08 12.70 19.29
N PHE A 358 -4.46 11.74 18.45
CA PHE A 358 -4.23 10.33 18.72
C PHE A 358 -2.73 9.99 18.68
N ASP A 359 -2.00 10.51 17.71
CA ASP A 359 -0.54 10.33 17.63
C ASP A 359 0.19 10.92 18.83
N ALA A 360 -0.26 12.08 19.32
CA ALA A 360 0.28 12.67 20.55
C ALA A 360 0.02 11.78 21.76
N PHE A 361 -1.19 11.24 21.87
CA PHE A 361 -1.54 10.26 22.90
C PHE A 361 -0.65 9.02 22.83
N LEU A 362 -0.51 8.38 21.65
CA LEU A 362 0.30 7.16 21.48
C LEU A 362 1.76 7.38 21.89
N ARG A 363 2.36 8.52 21.54
CA ARG A 363 3.73 8.84 21.95
C ARG A 363 3.88 8.92 23.47
N LYS A 364 2.96 9.62 24.14
CA LYS A 364 2.98 9.77 25.60
C LYS A 364 2.68 8.43 26.29
N GLY A 365 1.68 7.69 25.80
CA GLY A 365 1.30 6.38 26.32
C GLY A 365 2.45 5.36 26.22
N ARG A 366 3.24 5.37 25.13
CA ARG A 366 4.44 4.53 25.03
C ARG A 366 5.51 4.88 26.07
N GLN A 367 5.69 6.16 26.35
CA GLN A 367 6.63 6.60 27.39
C GLN A 367 6.14 6.18 28.79
N GLU A 368 4.87 6.40 29.09
CA GLU A 368 4.26 6.05 30.39
C GLU A 368 4.28 4.53 30.63
N THR A 369 3.93 3.72 29.62
CA THR A 369 3.99 2.25 29.71
C THR A 369 5.42 1.74 29.91
N SER A 370 6.39 2.30 29.18
CA SER A 370 7.81 1.94 29.32
C SER A 370 8.41 2.31 30.68
N ALA A 371 7.88 3.34 31.35
CA ALA A 371 8.31 3.76 32.68
C ALA A 371 7.79 2.86 33.80
N GLY A 372 6.86 1.94 33.48
CA GLY A 372 6.15 1.11 34.45
C GLY A 372 4.92 1.82 34.99
N LEU A 373 3.76 1.18 34.87
CA LEU A 373 2.49 1.71 35.34
C LEU A 373 2.09 1.04 36.65
N ASN A 374 1.78 1.87 37.65
CA ASN A 374 1.02 1.41 38.81
C ASN A 374 -0.50 1.39 38.48
N GLU A 375 -1.31 0.87 39.39
CA GLU A 375 -2.75 0.70 39.18
C GLU A 375 -3.48 2.03 38.87
N ALA A 376 -3.11 3.11 39.57
CA ALA A 376 -3.68 4.44 39.34
C ALA A 376 -3.32 4.98 37.95
N GLY A 377 -2.05 4.83 37.55
CA GLY A 377 -1.56 5.21 36.22
C GLY A 377 -2.20 4.37 35.11
N ALA A 378 -2.44 3.08 35.35
CA ALA A 378 -3.14 2.21 34.42
C ALA A 378 -4.61 2.64 34.20
N ARG A 379 -5.33 3.02 35.27
CA ARG A 379 -6.70 3.57 35.17
C ARG A 379 -6.75 4.88 34.40
N ASP A 380 -5.85 5.81 34.70
CA ASP A 380 -5.78 7.09 34.01
C ASP A 380 -5.45 6.93 32.52
N LEU A 381 -4.45 6.10 32.19
CA LEU A 381 -4.09 5.82 30.81
C LEU A 381 -5.21 5.09 30.06
N LEU A 382 -5.91 4.14 30.70
CA LEU A 382 -7.09 3.47 30.13
C LEU A 382 -8.20 4.47 29.78
N ALA A 383 -8.53 5.39 30.70
CA ALA A 383 -9.55 6.41 30.47
C ALA A 383 -9.19 7.32 29.28
N ARG A 384 -7.95 7.82 29.25
CA ARG A 384 -7.45 8.62 28.11
C ARG A 384 -7.44 7.83 26.81
N PHE A 385 -7.10 6.54 26.85
CA PHE A 385 -7.11 5.70 25.65
C PHE A 385 -8.54 5.55 25.11
N ARG A 386 -9.52 5.21 25.95
CA ARG A 386 -10.93 5.09 25.54
C ARG A 386 -11.43 6.38 24.87
N GLU A 387 -11.17 7.54 25.48
CA GLU A 387 -11.53 8.84 24.93
C GLU A 387 -10.89 9.06 23.54
N ARG A 388 -9.58 8.84 23.44
CA ARG A 388 -8.83 9.08 22.21
C ARG A 388 -9.19 8.11 21.09
N LEU A 389 -9.42 6.84 21.41
CA LEU A 389 -9.84 5.81 20.46
C LEU A 389 -11.26 6.08 19.94
N ALA A 390 -12.17 6.55 20.80
CA ALA A 390 -13.53 6.94 20.39
C ALA A 390 -13.56 8.20 19.52
N SER A 391 -12.58 9.10 19.68
CA SER A 391 -12.48 10.34 18.90
C SER A 391 -11.92 10.16 17.47
N LEU A 392 -11.51 8.94 17.09
CA LEU A 392 -10.93 8.68 15.78
C LEU A 392 -11.98 8.80 14.66
N PRO A 393 -11.64 9.44 13.54
CA PRO A 393 -12.55 9.54 12.41
C PRO A 393 -12.64 8.18 11.71
N PHE A 394 -13.81 7.54 11.75
CA PHE A 394 -14.14 6.38 10.92
C PHE A 394 -15.36 6.69 10.06
N SER A 395 -15.33 7.83 9.36
CA SER A 395 -16.26 8.15 8.27
C SER A 395 -15.95 7.31 7.04
#